data_AF-A0AAV3YQZ7-F1
#
_entry.id   AF-A0AAV3YQZ7-F1
#
_cell.length_a   1.000
_cell.length_b   1.000
_cell.length_c   1.000
_cell.angle_alpha   90.00
_cell.angle_beta   90.00
_cell.angle_gamma   90.00
#
_symmetry.space_group_name_H-M   'P 1'
#
loop_
_entity.id
_entity.type
_entity.pdbx_description
1 polymer ?
#
loop_
_entity_poly.entity_id
_entity_poly.type
_entity_poly.pdbx_seq_one_letter_code
_entity_poly.pdbx_strand_id
1 'polypeptide(L)'
;MRCYKYQRYGQGKDRCKKPASVYVRCGKVGRVESDCSANPHCVNCRGDHAASTKICPKFLEEQAILLYKAENGGTFQQARKAVVVEIHKTISTRTFASAIKSQLRAKPAALPKDGGRSAPSAPPKGKKSRRISGSQFPESSRN
;
A
#
# COMPACT_ATOMS: atom_id res chain seq x y z
N MET A 1 -9.15 4.63 15.59
CA MET A 1 -10.04 3.71 16.35
C MET A 1 -10.27 2.46 15.52
N ARG A 2 -10.23 1.27 16.13
CA ARG A 2 -10.40 -0.04 15.47
C ARG A 2 -11.42 -0.88 16.23
N CYS A 3 -12.30 -1.56 15.50
CA CYS A 3 -13.22 -2.52 16.10
C CYS A 3 -12.52 -3.88 16.29
N TYR A 4 -12.41 -4.36 17.54
CA TYR A 4 -11.72 -5.62 17.85
C TYR A 4 -12.45 -6.89 17.36
N LYS A 5 -13.73 -6.79 17.00
CA LYS A 5 -14.45 -7.92 16.40
C LYS A 5 -14.12 -8.09 14.91
N TYR A 6 -14.05 -7.00 14.15
CA TYR A 6 -13.88 -7.03 12.67
C TYR A 6 -12.52 -6.56 12.17
N GLN A 7 -11.68 -6.04 13.07
CA GLN A 7 -10.38 -5.45 12.76
C GLN A 7 -10.41 -4.28 11.77
N ARG A 8 -11.59 -3.71 11.53
CA ARG A 8 -11.79 -2.56 10.65
C ARG A 8 -11.58 -1.24 11.38
N TYR A 9 -10.86 -0.33 10.75
CA TYR A 9 -10.64 1.02 11.24
C TYR A 9 -11.82 1.95 10.94
N GLY A 10 -11.81 3.14 11.56
CA GLY A 10 -12.69 4.25 11.20
C GLY A 10 -14.10 4.20 11.78
N GLN A 11 -14.42 3.16 12.53
CA GLN A 11 -15.69 3.00 13.22
C GLN A 11 -15.53 3.12 14.73
N GLY A 12 -16.45 3.88 15.35
CA GLY A 12 -16.57 4.00 16.80
C GLY A 12 -17.08 2.71 17.45
N LYS A 13 -17.01 2.65 18.79
CA LYS A 13 -17.49 1.49 19.56
C LYS A 13 -18.94 1.15 19.24
N ASP A 14 -19.79 2.16 19.05
CA ASP A 14 -21.23 1.97 18.80
C ASP A 14 -21.55 1.34 17.44
N ARG A 15 -20.63 1.42 16.47
CA ARG A 15 -20.76 0.79 15.15
C ARG A 15 -20.12 -0.60 15.09
N CYS A 16 -19.41 -1.00 16.16
CA CYS A 16 -18.78 -2.31 16.31
C CYS A 16 -19.77 -3.38 16.84
N LYS A 17 -21.01 -3.40 16.32
CA LYS A 17 -22.12 -4.22 16.85
C LYS A 17 -22.37 -5.54 16.12
N LYS A 18 -21.80 -5.73 14.93
CA LYS A 18 -22.03 -6.96 14.17
C LYS A 18 -21.56 -8.19 15.02
N PRO A 19 -22.10 -9.41 14.80
CA PRO A 19 -21.76 -10.60 15.61
C PRO A 19 -20.45 -11.37 15.27
N ALA A 20 -20.09 -11.52 13.99
CA ALA A 20 -18.88 -12.24 13.56
C ALA A 20 -17.54 -11.66 14.06
N SER A 21 -16.65 -12.51 14.58
CA SER A 21 -15.27 -12.14 14.89
C SER A 21 -14.34 -12.51 13.73
N VAL A 22 -13.29 -11.72 13.55
CA VAL A 22 -12.31 -11.84 12.47
C VAL A 22 -10.92 -11.86 13.09
N TYR A 23 -10.10 -12.81 12.65
CA TYR A 23 -8.72 -12.94 13.09
C TYR A 23 -7.89 -11.71 12.70
N VAL A 24 -7.09 -11.21 13.64
CA VAL A 24 -6.20 -10.06 13.43
C VAL A 24 -5.17 -10.33 12.33
N ARG A 25 -4.64 -11.57 12.28
CA ARG A 25 -3.57 -11.97 11.37
C ARG A 25 -4.02 -12.07 9.92
N CYS A 26 -5.07 -12.85 9.66
CA CYS A 26 -5.44 -13.26 8.30
C CYS A 26 -6.77 -12.67 7.80
N GLY A 27 -7.53 -11.97 8.65
CA GLY A 27 -8.77 -11.33 8.22
C GLY A 27 -9.94 -12.28 7.91
N LYS A 28 -9.80 -13.59 8.19
CA LYS A 28 -10.88 -14.58 8.07
C LYS A 28 -11.77 -14.58 9.30
N VAL A 29 -13.03 -14.98 9.13
CA VAL A 29 -13.97 -15.16 10.25
C VAL A 29 -13.46 -16.28 11.16
N GLY A 30 -13.49 -16.04 12.46
CA GLY A 30 -13.18 -17.07 13.45
C GLY A 30 -13.10 -16.53 14.87
N ARG A 31 -12.98 -17.45 15.83
CA ARG A 31 -13.12 -17.17 17.26
C ARG A 31 -11.91 -16.39 17.78
N VAL A 32 -12.17 -15.43 18.66
CA VAL A 32 -11.15 -14.55 19.28
C VAL A 32 -10.02 -15.32 19.96
N GLU A 33 -10.30 -16.53 20.47
CA GLU A 33 -9.40 -17.37 21.26
C GLU A 33 -8.48 -18.26 20.43
N SER A 34 -8.61 -18.26 19.11
CA SER A 34 -7.77 -19.08 18.23
C SER A 34 -6.91 -18.20 17.35
N ASP A 35 -5.71 -18.66 17.03
CA ASP A 35 -4.88 -18.01 16.02
C ASP A 35 -5.14 -18.62 14.64
N CYS A 36 -5.17 -17.76 13.63
CA CYS A 36 -5.31 -18.19 12.25
C CYS A 36 -3.97 -18.66 11.71
N SER A 37 -3.88 -19.93 11.28
CA SER A 37 -2.69 -20.48 10.63
C SER A 37 -2.52 -20.05 9.17
N ALA A 38 -3.48 -19.30 8.61
CA ALA A 38 -3.38 -18.81 7.23
C ALA A 38 -2.37 -17.66 7.09
N ASN A 39 -1.97 -17.39 5.86
CA ASN A 39 -1.08 -16.26 5.54
C ASN A 39 -1.67 -14.93 6.04
N PRO A 40 -0.82 -13.99 6.49
CA PRO A 40 -1.26 -12.66 6.92
C PRO A 40 -2.01 -11.96 5.79
N HIS A 41 -3.13 -11.33 6.13
CA HIS A 41 -3.93 -10.58 5.17
C HIS A 41 -4.73 -9.49 5.88
N CYS A 42 -4.58 -8.27 5.40
CA CYS A 42 -5.18 -7.09 6.02
C CYS A 42 -6.57 -6.81 5.44
N VAL A 43 -7.61 -6.86 6.28
CA VAL A 43 -8.99 -6.55 5.85
C VAL A 43 -9.21 -5.08 5.45
N ASN A 44 -8.29 -4.18 5.78
CA ASN A 44 -8.43 -2.75 5.54
C ASN A 44 -7.83 -2.31 4.19
N CYS A 45 -6.66 -2.84 3.83
CA CYS A 45 -5.94 -2.47 2.60
C CYS A 45 -5.64 -3.65 1.67
N ARG A 46 -5.99 -4.88 2.07
CA ARG A 46 -5.73 -6.14 1.33
C ARG A 46 -4.26 -6.47 1.12
N GLY A 47 -3.37 -5.93 1.96
CA GLY A 47 -1.93 -6.25 1.93
C GLY A 47 -1.55 -7.46 2.77
N ASP A 48 -0.34 -7.98 2.55
CA ASP A 48 0.24 -9.15 3.22
C ASP A 48 0.77 -8.82 4.61
N HIS A 49 -0.11 -8.33 5.48
CA HIS A 49 0.19 -8.03 6.87
C HIS A 49 -1.05 -8.17 7.75
N ALA A 50 -0.85 -8.30 9.06
CA ALA A 50 -1.95 -8.34 10.02
C ALA A 50 -2.65 -6.97 10.12
N ALA A 51 -3.95 -6.97 10.37
CA ALA A 51 -4.76 -5.75 10.49
C ALA A 51 -4.43 -4.89 11.74
N SER A 52 -3.46 -5.28 12.58
CA SER A 52 -2.93 -4.49 13.70
C SER A 52 -1.62 -3.77 13.39
N THR A 53 -0.97 -4.09 12.27
CA THR A 53 0.34 -3.52 11.94
C THR A 53 0.27 -2.03 11.63
N LYS A 54 1.26 -1.27 12.13
CA LYS A 54 1.34 0.18 11.96
C LYS A 54 1.76 0.63 10.55
N ILE A 55 2.23 -0.30 9.72
CA ILE A 55 2.58 -0.05 8.32
C ILE A 55 1.38 0.03 7.39
N CYS A 56 0.18 -0.36 7.87
CA CYS A 56 -1.02 -0.36 7.05
C CYS A 56 -1.36 1.08 6.61
N PRO A 57 -1.51 1.37 5.31
CA PRO A 57 -1.83 2.72 4.84
C PRO A 57 -3.15 3.24 5.40
N LYS A 58 -4.13 2.34 5.64
CA LYS A 58 -5.39 2.69 6.30
C LYS A 58 -5.24 2.99 7.78
N PHE A 59 -4.27 2.40 8.45
CA PHE A 59 -3.94 2.77 9.83
C PHE A 59 -3.36 4.19 9.88
N LEU A 60 -2.40 4.49 9.00
CA LEU A 60 -1.77 5.80 8.91
C LEU A 60 -2.79 6.91 8.59
N GLU A 61 -3.69 6.66 7.64
CA GLU A 61 -4.80 7.58 7.31
C GLU A 61 -5.65 7.88 8.55
N GLU A 62 -6.07 6.85 9.29
CA GLU A 62 -6.90 6.99 10.48
C GLU A 62 -6.16 7.63 11.66
N GLN A 63 -4.85 7.41 11.77
CA GLN A 63 -4.01 8.10 12.73
C GLN A 63 -3.94 9.60 12.40
N ALA A 64 -3.71 9.97 11.15
CA ALA A 64 -3.70 11.37 10.72
C ALA A 64 -5.03 12.07 11.00
N ILE A 65 -6.16 11.39 10.76
CA ILE A 65 -7.50 11.92 11.06
C ILE A 65 -7.67 12.18 12.56
N LEU A 66 -7.22 11.25 13.41
CA LEU A 66 -7.30 11.41 14.86
C LEU A 66 -6.42 12.54 15.37
N LEU A 67 -5.19 12.67 14.84
CA LEU A 67 -4.27 13.75 15.17
C LEU A 67 -4.87 15.10 14.75
N TYR A 68 -5.33 15.22 13.51
CA TYR A 68 -5.97 16.44 13.01
C TYR A 68 -7.15 16.85 13.88
N LYS A 69 -8.02 15.90 14.25
CA LYS A 69 -9.17 16.15 15.13
C LYS A 69 -8.74 16.57 16.54
N ALA A 70 -7.66 16.00 17.07
CA ALA A 70 -7.14 16.36 18.39
C ALA A 70 -6.56 17.78 18.41
N GLU A 71 -5.90 18.18 17.33
CA GLU A 71 -5.27 19.50 17.18
C GLU A 71 -6.25 20.62 16.82
N ASN A 72 -7.18 20.35 15.90
CA ASN A 72 -8.07 21.38 15.33
C ASN A 72 -9.51 21.31 15.87
N GLY A 73 -9.82 20.29 16.67
CA GLY A 73 -11.19 20.03 17.13
C GLY A 73 -12.15 19.61 16.01
N GLY A 74 -13.45 19.72 16.29
CA GLY A 74 -14.51 19.46 15.33
C GLY A 74 -14.93 17.99 15.19
N THR A 75 -15.71 17.71 14.14
CA THR A 75 -16.27 16.38 13.89
C THR A 75 -15.30 15.46 13.15
N PHE A 76 -15.47 14.15 13.31
CA PHE A 76 -14.63 13.16 12.62
C PHE A 76 -14.74 13.27 11.08
N GLN A 77 -15.90 13.67 10.56
CA GLN A 77 -16.09 13.86 9.12
C GLN A 77 -15.33 15.07 8.57
N GLN A 78 -15.29 16.18 9.32
CA GLN A 78 -14.49 17.35 8.94
C GLN A 78 -12.99 17.00 8.92
N ALA A 79 -12.49 16.31 9.96
CA ALA A 79 -11.11 15.87 10.02
C ALA A 79 -10.74 14.93 8.85
N ARG A 80 -11.62 13.97 8.49
CA ARG A 80 -11.45 13.12 7.30
C ARG A 80 -11.30 13.94 6.03
N LYS A 81 -12.18 14.91 5.80
CA LYS A 81 -12.12 15.77 4.60
C LYS A 81 -10.82 16.57 4.55
N ALA A 82 -10.39 17.13 5.67
CA ALA A 82 -9.16 17.92 5.75
C ALA A 82 -7.92 17.07 5.42
N VAL A 83 -7.80 15.88 6.01
CA VAL A 83 -6.68 14.96 5.73
C VAL A 83 -6.65 14.54 4.26
N VAL A 84 -7.80 14.23 3.65
CA VAL A 84 -7.87 13.87 2.22
C VAL A 84 -7.43 15.04 1.34
N VAL A 85 -7.87 16.26 1.65
CA VAL A 85 -7.45 17.48 0.93
C VAL A 85 -5.94 17.68 1.04
N GLU A 86 -5.37 17.50 2.22
CA GLU A 86 -3.92 17.67 2.43
C GLU A 86 -3.10 16.60 1.70
N ILE A 87 -3.56 15.35 1.70
CA ILE A 87 -2.96 14.27 0.90
C ILE A 87 -3.03 14.61 -0.60
N HIS A 88 -4.16 15.12 -1.10
CA HIS A 88 -4.26 15.50 -2.52
C HIS A 88 -3.38 16.68 -2.88
N LYS A 89 -3.26 17.70 -2.02
CA LYS A 89 -2.35 18.83 -2.24
C LYS A 89 -0.90 18.37 -2.32
N THR A 90 -0.45 17.55 -1.38
CA THR A 90 0.93 17.03 -1.36
C THR A 90 1.24 16.11 -2.55
N ILE A 91 0.28 15.31 -3.03
CA ILE A 91 0.47 14.51 -4.25
C ILE A 91 0.54 15.42 -5.49
N SER A 92 -0.33 16.42 -5.60
CA SER A 92 -0.35 17.36 -6.74
C SER A 92 0.97 18.16 -6.85
N THR A 93 1.55 18.55 -5.72
CA THR A 93 2.84 19.25 -5.69
C THR A 93 4.04 18.35 -6.00
N ARG A 94 3.94 17.03 -5.77
CA ARG A 94 5.00 16.03 -6.08
C ARG A 94 4.88 15.41 -7.47
N THR A 95 4.19 16.08 -8.40
CA THR A 95 4.10 15.65 -9.79
C THR A 95 5.38 15.97 -10.58
N PHE A 96 5.68 15.17 -11.61
CA PHE A 96 6.81 15.41 -12.52
C PHE A 96 6.76 16.81 -13.15
N ALA A 97 5.55 17.28 -13.50
CA ALA A 97 5.33 18.63 -14.01
C ALA A 97 5.74 19.73 -13.02
N SER A 98 5.47 19.56 -11.71
CA SER A 98 5.92 20.49 -10.67
C SER A 98 7.43 20.48 -10.49
N ALA A 99 8.07 19.31 -10.60
CA ALA A 99 9.52 19.18 -10.53
C ALA A 99 10.24 19.86 -11.71
N ILE A 100 9.70 19.74 -12.93
CA ILE A 100 10.25 20.46 -14.08
C ILE A 100 10.04 21.97 -13.91
N LYS A 101 8.84 22.41 -13.49
CA LYS A 101 8.57 23.84 -13.28
C LYS A 101 9.48 24.47 -12.24
N SER A 102 9.82 23.76 -11.15
CA SER A 102 10.78 24.27 -10.15
C SER A 102 12.20 24.35 -10.71
N GLN A 103 12.61 23.39 -11.53
CA GLN A 103 13.92 23.44 -12.22
C GLN A 103 14.00 24.56 -13.28
N LEU A 104 12.90 24.85 -13.97
CA LEU A 104 12.83 25.97 -14.91
C LEU A 104 12.81 27.35 -14.20
N ARG A 105 12.39 27.39 -12.93
CA ARG A 105 12.32 28.63 -12.12
C ARG A 105 13.62 28.93 -11.37
N ALA A 106 14.45 27.91 -11.11
CA ALA A 106 15.81 28.09 -10.65
C ALA A 106 16.65 28.62 -11.83
N LYS A 107 17.15 29.87 -11.73
CA LYS A 107 18.16 30.40 -12.65
C LYS A 107 19.30 29.37 -12.77
N PRO A 108 19.79 29.04 -13.97
CA PRO A 108 20.91 28.11 -14.11
C PRO A 108 22.17 28.76 -13.52
N ALA A 109 22.61 28.28 -12.37
CA ALA A 109 23.98 28.44 -11.95
C ALA A 109 24.85 27.57 -12.88
N ALA A 110 25.95 28.15 -13.35
CA ALA A 110 26.81 27.61 -14.38
C ALA A 110 27.15 26.12 -14.21
N LEU A 111 27.08 25.40 -15.33
CA LEU A 111 27.58 24.04 -15.52
C LEU A 111 29.04 23.92 -15.05
N PRO A 112 29.42 22.93 -14.22
CA PRO A 112 30.77 22.39 -14.24
C PRO A 112 30.94 21.63 -15.55
N LYS A 113 31.83 22.12 -16.41
CA LYS A 113 32.31 21.36 -17.56
C LYS A 113 33.43 20.46 -17.09
N ASP A 114 33.16 19.16 -16.95
CA ASP A 114 34.23 18.18 -17.06
C ASP A 114 33.78 17.04 -17.97
N GLY A 115 34.55 16.89 -19.03
CA GLY A 115 34.32 15.97 -20.12
C GLY A 115 34.60 14.54 -19.70
N GLY A 116 33.81 13.64 -20.28
CA GLY A 116 34.03 12.20 -20.16
C GLY A 116 32.94 11.46 -20.91
N ARG A 117 33.07 11.35 -22.23
CA ARG A 117 32.28 10.40 -23.02
C ARG A 117 32.76 8.99 -22.65
N SER A 118 31.89 8.21 -22.04
CA SER A 118 31.95 6.76 -22.13
C SER A 118 30.65 6.28 -22.77
N ALA A 119 30.82 5.66 -23.93
CA ALA A 119 29.76 5.15 -24.78
C ALA A 119 28.89 4.10 -24.06
N PRO A 120 27.62 3.95 -24.44
CA PRO A 120 26.78 2.84 -23.98
C PRO A 120 27.31 1.52 -24.53
N SER A 121 27.70 0.62 -23.63
CA SER A 121 27.97 -0.79 -23.93
C SER A 121 26.72 -1.47 -24.49
N ALA A 122 26.92 -2.15 -25.61
CA ALA A 122 25.92 -2.85 -26.42
C ALA A 122 25.09 -3.90 -25.64
N PRO A 123 23.87 -4.25 -26.12
CA PRO A 123 23.06 -5.32 -25.56
C PRO A 123 23.66 -6.71 -25.87
N PRO A 124 23.58 -7.69 -24.94
CA PRO A 124 24.00 -9.05 -25.22
C PRO A 124 23.09 -9.71 -26.25
N LYS A 125 23.73 -10.16 -27.35
CA LYS A 125 23.13 -10.93 -28.44
C LYS A 125 22.60 -12.27 -27.95
N GLY A 126 21.38 -12.60 -28.38
CA GLY A 126 20.74 -13.90 -28.14
C GLY A 126 21.55 -15.07 -28.69
N LYS A 127 21.60 -16.15 -27.91
CA LYS A 127 22.05 -17.47 -28.37
C LYS A 127 20.82 -18.30 -28.77
N LYS A 128 20.87 -18.79 -30.01
CA LYS A 128 19.85 -19.64 -30.62
C LYS A 128 19.95 -21.08 -30.08
N SER A 129 18.77 -21.69 -29.95
CA SER A 129 18.44 -23.09 -30.22
C SER A 129 19.01 -24.21 -29.34
N ARG A 130 18.11 -24.92 -28.64
CA ARG A 130 17.97 -26.36 -28.88
C ARG A 130 16.51 -26.79 -28.70
N ARG A 131 15.88 -27.24 -29.79
CA ARG A 131 14.64 -28.02 -29.79
C ARG A 131 14.86 -29.33 -29.03
N ILE A 132 13.95 -29.68 -28.13
CA ILE A 132 13.62 -31.08 -27.86
C ILE A 132 12.10 -31.19 -28.03
N SER A 133 11.72 -31.99 -29.01
CA SER A 133 10.36 -32.34 -29.43
C SER A 133 9.90 -33.61 -28.72
N GLY A 134 8.66 -33.61 -28.21
CA GLY A 134 7.90 -34.81 -27.80
C GLY A 134 8.43 -35.48 -26.52
N SER A 135 7.64 -36.10 -25.66
CA SER A 135 6.31 -36.67 -25.83
C SER A 135 5.71 -37.04 -24.46
N GLN A 136 4.37 -37.10 -24.44
CA GLN A 136 3.54 -37.98 -23.61
C GLN A 136 3.27 -37.64 -22.13
N PHE A 137 2.02 -37.22 -21.93
CA PHE A 137 1.16 -37.53 -20.79
C PHE A 137 1.24 -39.01 -20.38
N PRO A 138 0.87 -39.31 -19.13
CA PRO A 138 -0.33 -40.14 -19.01
C PRO A 138 -1.34 -39.58 -17.99
N GLU A 139 -2.61 -39.66 -18.40
CA GLU A 139 -3.75 -39.83 -17.52
C GLU A 139 -3.59 -41.09 -16.66
N SER A 140 -4.07 -41.04 -15.43
CA SER A 140 -4.57 -42.22 -14.73
C SER A 140 -5.71 -41.80 -13.81
N SER A 141 -6.91 -42.19 -14.23
CA SER A 141 -8.17 -42.16 -13.48
C SER A 141 -8.25 -43.28 -12.42
N ARG A 142 -9.18 -43.08 -11.46
CA ARG A 142 -9.74 -44.03 -10.46
C ARG A 142 -8.79 -44.38 -9.31
N ASN A 143 -9.21 -44.29 -8.04
CA ASN A 143 -10.45 -44.80 -7.45
C ASN A 143 -11.13 -43.79 -6.51
#